data_AF-A0A9E4WBW6-F1
#
_entry.id   AF-A0A9E4WBW6-F1
#
_cell.length_a   1.000
_cell.length_b   1.000
_cell.length_c   1.000
_cell.angle_alpha   90.00
_cell.angle_beta   90.00
_cell.angle_gamma   90.00
#
_symmetry.space_group_name_H-M   'P 1'
#
loop_
_entity.id
_entity.type
_entity.pdbx_description
1 polymer ?
#
loop_
_entity_poly.entity_id
_entity_poly.type
_entity_poly.pdbx_seq_one_letter_code
_entity_poly.pdbx_strand_id
1 'polypeptide(L)'
;ILIRMINAGQAHHPMHLHGHQFKVVQLDGNPLLNPIVVNTQDIAPGQTVDVEVIGTNPGTWVFHCHVISHVTNRGVYPGGMLIALDYEDHTSYFDEQAAAN
;
A
#
# COMPACT_ATOMS: atom_id res chain seq x y z
N ILE A 1 -2.08 -0.22 -12.39
CA ILE A 1 -1.13 0.75 -11.79
C ILE A 1 0.12 -0.02 -11.37
N LEU A 2 1.32 0.48 -11.71
CA LEU A 2 2.58 -0.06 -11.18
C LEU A 2 2.98 0.76 -9.95
N ILE A 3 3.24 0.08 -8.83
CA ILE A 3 3.73 0.71 -7.60
C ILE A 3 5.12 0.14 -7.32
N ARG A 4 6.12 1.03 -7.28
CA ARG A 4 7.46 0.71 -6.78
C ARG A 4 7.57 1.12 -5.33
N MET A 5 7.80 0.16 -4.46
CA MET A 5 8.06 0.39 -3.05
C MET A 5 9.56 0.27 -2.79
N ILE A 6 10.11 1.23 -2.04
CA ILE A 6 11.54 1.30 -1.73
C ILE A 6 11.68 1.43 -0.22
N ASN A 7 12.29 0.45 0.43
CA ASN A 7 12.58 0.54 1.85
C ASN A 7 13.95 1.19 2.07
N ALA A 8 13.96 2.51 2.24
CA ALA A 8 15.14 3.28 2.61
C ALA A 8 15.47 3.26 4.12
N GLY A 9 14.66 2.55 4.92
CA GLY A 9 14.77 2.46 6.38
C GLY A 9 15.54 1.22 6.85
N GLN A 10 15.39 0.93 8.15
CA GLN A 10 16.08 -0.17 8.85
C GLN A 10 15.12 -1.24 9.39
N ALA A 11 13.81 -1.05 9.22
CA ALA A 11 12.77 -1.97 9.71
C ALA A 11 12.11 -2.70 8.55
N HIS A 12 11.51 -3.85 8.83
CA HIS A 12 10.65 -4.55 7.88
C HIS A 12 9.30 -3.82 7.71
N HIS A 13 8.78 -3.83 6.49
CA HIS A 13 7.54 -3.15 6.13
C HIS A 13 6.60 -4.08 5.33
N PRO A 14 5.74 -4.87 5.99
CA PRO A 14 4.68 -5.62 5.34
C PRO A 14 3.61 -4.67 4.82
N MET A 15 3.70 -4.27 3.55
CA MET A 15 2.78 -3.32 2.92
C MET A 15 1.52 -4.04 2.43
N HIS A 16 0.36 -3.64 2.94
CA HIS A 16 -0.95 -4.24 2.71
C HIS A 16 -1.92 -3.26 2.06
N LEU A 17 -2.52 -3.66 0.92
CA LEU A 17 -3.55 -2.88 0.20
C LEU A 17 -4.92 -3.50 0.42
N HIS A 18 -5.85 -2.71 0.94
CA HIS A 18 -7.24 -3.13 1.12
C HIS A 18 -7.97 -3.25 -0.22
N GLY A 19 -9.01 -4.10 -0.26
CA GLY A 19 -9.90 -4.24 -1.42
C GLY A 19 -9.27 -4.86 -2.67
N HIS A 20 -7.98 -5.17 -2.67
CA HIS A 20 -7.24 -5.63 -3.83
C HIS A 20 -6.26 -6.75 -3.47
N GLN A 21 -5.94 -7.55 -4.47
CA GLN A 21 -4.66 -8.25 -4.54
C GLN A 21 -3.79 -7.54 -5.57
N PHE A 22 -2.48 -7.68 -5.43
CA PHE A 22 -1.49 -7.18 -6.38
C PHE A 22 -0.50 -8.27 -6.73
N LYS A 23 0.06 -8.16 -7.93
CA LYS A 23 1.04 -9.10 -8.44
C LYS A 23 2.43 -8.54 -8.20
N VAL A 24 3.26 -9.23 -7.42
CA VAL A 24 4.68 -8.91 -7.27
C VAL A 24 5.40 -9.34 -8.53
N VAL A 25 5.97 -8.37 -9.25
CA VAL A 25 6.58 -8.59 -10.58
C VAL A 25 8.10 -8.44 -10.56
N GLN A 26 8.65 -7.73 -9.58
CA GLN A 26 10.08 -7.45 -9.50
C GLN A 26 10.55 -7.39 -8.05
N LEU A 27 11.73 -7.93 -7.78
CA LEU A 27 12.47 -7.74 -6.52
C LEU A 27 13.85 -7.17 -6.85
N ASP A 28 14.23 -6.07 -6.22
CA ASP A 28 15.57 -5.45 -6.34
C ASP A 28 16.01 -5.16 -7.78
N GLY A 29 15.07 -4.68 -8.61
CA GLY A 29 15.35 -4.40 -10.03
C GLY A 29 15.27 -5.61 -10.95
N ASN A 30 15.07 -6.82 -10.42
CA ASN A 30 15.07 -8.07 -11.19
C ASN A 30 13.65 -8.63 -11.38
N PRO A 31 13.18 -8.83 -12.63
CA PRO A 31 11.87 -9.41 -12.89
C PRO A 31 11.76 -10.84 -12.32
N LEU A 32 10.63 -11.16 -11.72
CA LEU A 32 10.33 -12.51 -11.27
C LEU A 32 9.93 -13.39 -12.45
N LEU A 33 10.53 -14.58 -12.56
CA LEU A 33 10.13 -15.59 -13.54
C LEU A 33 8.67 -16.04 -13.35
N ASN A 34 8.25 -16.14 -12.08
CA ASN A 34 6.90 -16.49 -11.69
C ASN A 34 6.38 -15.42 -10.72
N PRO A 35 5.67 -14.40 -11.23
CA PRO A 35 5.04 -13.38 -10.38
C PRO A 35 4.06 -14.00 -9.38
N ILE A 36 4.00 -13.44 -8.18
CA ILE A 36 3.17 -13.95 -7.07
C ILE A 36 2.06 -12.95 -6.80
N VAL A 37 0.83 -13.43 -6.62
CA VAL A 37 -0.33 -12.60 -6.26
C VAL A 37 -0.54 -12.66 -4.76
N VAL A 38 -0.51 -11.50 -4.10
CA VAL A 38 -0.69 -11.33 -2.66
C VAL A 38 -1.48 -10.04 -2.39
N ASN A 39 -1.95 -9.85 -1.16
CA ASN A 39 -2.50 -8.58 -0.70
C ASN A 39 -1.56 -7.85 0.28
N THR A 40 -0.50 -8.53 0.73
CA THR A 40 0.52 -7.99 1.63
C THR A 40 1.89 -8.50 1.19
N GLN A 41 2.86 -7.60 1.08
CA GLN A 41 4.24 -7.93 0.73
C GLN A 41 5.21 -7.27 1.71
N ASP A 42 6.06 -8.09 2.34
CA ASP A 42 7.15 -7.58 3.18
C ASP A 42 8.26 -6.96 2.33
N ILE A 43 8.85 -5.89 2.86
CA ILE A 43 9.96 -5.19 2.25
C ILE A 43 11.05 -5.05 3.31
N ALA A 44 12.13 -5.79 3.12
CA ALA A 44 13.29 -5.75 4.01
C ALA A 44 14.08 -4.44 3.83
N PRO A 45 14.92 -4.05 4.81
CA PRO A 45 15.79 -2.88 4.68
C PRO A 45 16.64 -2.91 3.40
N GLY A 46 16.64 -1.80 2.65
CA GLY A 46 17.37 -1.67 1.39
C GLY A 46 16.70 -2.34 0.17
N GLN A 47 15.61 -3.07 0.37
CA GLN A 47 14.91 -3.78 -0.69
C GLN A 47 14.01 -2.84 -1.51
N THR A 48 13.87 -3.15 -2.80
CA THR A 48 12.84 -2.59 -3.68
C THR A 48 11.92 -3.68 -4.21
N VAL A 49 10.63 -3.37 -4.30
CA VAL A 49 9.61 -4.31 -4.78
C VAL A 49 8.69 -3.56 -5.74
N ASP A 50 8.50 -4.10 -6.95
CA ASP A 50 7.48 -3.59 -7.87
C ASP A 50 6.26 -4.51 -7.86
N VAL A 51 5.09 -3.90 -7.74
CA VAL A 51 3.80 -4.59 -7.77
C VAL A 51 2.86 -3.98 -8.79
N GLU A 52 2.08 -4.82 -9.43
CA GLU A 52 1.00 -4.43 -10.34
C GLU A 52 -0.35 -4.57 -9.65
N VAL A 53 -1.09 -3.48 -9.57
CA VAL A 53 -2.47 -3.42 -9.08
C VAL A 53 -3.42 -3.27 -10.26
N ILE A 54 -4.45 -4.11 -10.31
CA ILE A 54 -5.55 -3.99 -11.27
C ILE A 54 -6.71 -3.27 -10.58
N GLY A 55 -7.10 -2.12 -11.11
CA GLY A 55 -8.14 -1.28 -10.52
C GLY A 55 -9.54 -1.73 -10.91
N THR A 56 -10.09 -2.74 -10.24
CA THR A 56 -11.41 -3.34 -10.56
C THR A 56 -12.43 -3.24 -9.43
N ASN A 57 -12.12 -2.51 -8.36
CA ASN A 57 -12.97 -2.43 -7.16
C ASN A 57 -13.10 -0.97 -6.71
N PRO A 58 -14.03 -0.18 -7.30
CA PRO A 58 -14.24 1.21 -6.95
C PRO A 58 -14.49 1.42 -5.45
N GLY A 59 -13.85 2.44 -4.88
CA GLY A 59 -13.87 2.74 -3.45
C GLY A 59 -12.63 3.52 -2.98
N THR A 60 -12.62 3.92 -1.71
CA THR A 60 -11.43 4.49 -1.05
C THR A 60 -10.75 3.39 -0.24
N TRP A 61 -9.58 2.93 -0.68
CA TRP A 61 -8.88 1.79 -0.10
C TRP A 61 -7.55 2.19 0.52
N VAL A 62 -7.37 1.87 1.80
CA VAL A 62 -6.13 2.18 2.50
C VAL A 62 -4.99 1.26 2.05
N PHE A 63 -3.81 1.83 1.83
CA PHE A 63 -2.55 1.12 1.61
C PHE A 63 -1.56 1.49 2.71
N HIS A 64 -1.12 0.52 3.51
CA HIS A 64 -0.36 0.80 4.71
C HIS A 64 0.57 -0.33 5.14
N CYS A 65 1.51 -0.02 6.02
CA CYS A 65 2.30 -1.05 6.68
C CYS A 65 1.46 -1.79 7.74
N HIS A 66 1.56 -3.12 7.78
CA HIS A 66 0.83 -3.98 8.70
C HIS A 66 1.54 -4.18 10.05
N VAL A 67 2.54 -3.35 10.36
CA VAL A 67 3.14 -3.23 11.68
C VAL A 67 2.45 -2.09 12.42
N ILE A 68 1.77 -2.40 13.54
CA ILE A 68 0.92 -1.45 14.26
C ILE A 68 1.67 -0.16 14.65
N SER A 69 2.90 -0.25 15.13
CA SER A 69 3.68 0.94 15.51
C SER A 69 4.01 1.85 14.32
N HIS A 70 4.06 1.31 13.10
CA HIS A 70 4.39 2.06 11.89
C HIS A 70 3.20 2.84 11.33
N VAL A 71 1.98 2.61 11.82
CA VAL A 71 0.77 3.37 11.49
C VAL A 71 0.37 4.35 12.60
N THR A 72 1.35 4.82 13.37
CA THR A 72 1.16 5.82 14.43
C THR A 72 2.13 6.98 14.28
N ASN A 73 1.74 8.15 14.80
CA ASN A 73 2.61 9.28 15.02
C ASN A 73 2.87 9.43 16.52
N ARG A 74 4.06 9.06 16.98
CA ARG A 74 4.42 9.05 18.42
C ARG A 74 3.39 8.29 19.29
N GLY A 75 2.94 7.14 18.80
CA GLY A 75 1.97 6.29 19.50
C GLY A 75 0.51 6.70 19.35
N VAL A 76 0.21 7.78 18.61
CA VAL A 76 -1.16 8.20 18.30
C VAL A 76 -1.56 7.69 16.91
N TYR A 77 -2.68 6.96 16.83
CA TYR A 77 -3.28 6.48 15.59
C TYR A 77 -4.46 7.41 15.18
N PRO A 78 -4.72 7.63 13.87
CA PRO A 78 -3.91 7.21 12.71
C PRO A 78 -2.67 8.09 12.49
N GLY A 79 -1.62 7.53 11.90
CA GLY A 79 -0.39 8.25 11.55
C GLY A 79 0.63 7.38 10.79
N GLY A 80 1.85 7.88 10.57
CA GLY A 80 2.92 7.08 9.95
C GLY A 80 2.64 6.67 8.50
N MET A 81 2.90 5.41 8.16
CA MET A 81 2.81 4.88 6.79
C MET A 81 1.38 4.46 6.42
N LEU A 82 0.59 5.46 6.03
CA LEU A 82 -0.79 5.31 5.57
C LEU A 82 -1.00 6.18 4.33
N ILE A 83 -1.50 5.58 3.24
CA ILE A 83 -2.02 6.31 2.07
C ILE A 83 -3.36 5.69 1.65
N ALA A 84 -4.11 6.36 0.77
CA ALA A 84 -5.34 5.82 0.19
C ALA A 84 -5.23 5.73 -1.33
N LEU A 85 -5.68 4.62 -1.89
CA LEU A 85 -6.05 4.46 -3.29
C LEU A 85 -7.51 4.85 -3.42
N ASP A 86 -7.75 6.02 -3.99
CA ASP A 86 -9.10 6.56 -4.19
C ASP A 86 -9.47 6.44 -5.67
N TYR A 87 -10.63 5.83 -5.93
CA TYR A 87 -11.18 5.78 -7.27
C TYR A 87 -11.92 7.08 -7.61
N GLU A 88 -11.98 7.42 -8.89
CA GLU A 88 -12.72 8.63 -9.33
C GLU A 88 -14.22 8.35 -9.54
N ASP A 89 -14.61 7.08 -9.67
CA ASP A 89 -15.96 6.64 -10.03
C ASP A 89 -16.81 6.21 -8.82
N HIS A 90 -16.53 6.73 -7.62
CA HIS A 90 -17.37 6.57 -6.43
C HIS A 90 -17.45 7.86 -5.60
N THR A 91 -18.37 7.90 -4.64
CA THR A 91 -18.37 8.97 -3.63
C THR A 91 -17.18 8.78 -2.70
N SER A 92 -16.19 9.65 -2.77
CA SER A 92 -14.97 9.53 -1.99
C SER A 92 -15.23 9.73 -0.49
N TYR A 93 -14.52 8.96 0.35
CA TYR A 93 -14.46 9.22 1.78
C TYR A 93 -14.06 10.68 2.08
N PHE A 94 -13.20 11.28 1.24
CA PHE A 94 -12.73 12.64 1.41
C PHE A 94 -13.81 13.68 1.07
N ASP A 95 -14.69 13.39 0.11
CA ASP A 95 -15.83 14.25 -0.21
C ASP A 95 -16.84 14.27 0.93
N GLU A 96 -17.12 13.10 1.53
CA GLU A 96 -18.02 12.98 2.67
C GLU A 96 -17.50 13.74 3.90
N GLN A 97 -16.19 13.64 4.18
CA GLN A 97 -15.53 14.38 5.26
C GLN A 97 -15.59 15.90 5.04
N ALA A 98 -15.41 16.35 3.79
CA ALA A 98 -15.50 17.76 3.45
C ALA A 98 -16.93 18.30 3.62
N ALA A 99 -17.95 17.51 3.29
CA ALA A 99 -19.35 17.87 3.47
C ALA A 99 -19.82 17.87 4.94
N ALA A 100 -19.08 17.21 5.85
CA ALA A 100 -19.42 17.10 7.26
C ALA A 100 -18.84 18.21 8.15
N ASN A 101 -18.00 19.10 7.60
CA ASN A 101 -17.36 20.23 8.30
C ASN A 101 -17.86 21.58 7.79
#